data_AF-A0A5D0CMU8-F1
#
_entry.id   AF-A0A5D0CMU8-F1
#
_cell.length_a   1.000
_cell.length_b   1.000
_cell.length_c   1.000
_cell.angle_alpha   90.00
_cell.angle_beta   90.00
_cell.angle_gamma   90.00
#
_symmetry.space_group_name_H-M   'P 1'
#
loop_
_entity.id
_entity.type
_entity.pdbx_description
1 polymer ?
#
loop_
_entity_poly.entity_id
_entity_poly.type
_entity_poly.pdbx_seq_one_letter_code
_entity_poly.pdbx_strand_id
1 'polypeptide(L)' 'MRIFLADDHPLFRSGVRNLIHSTGQLEGVGEASNGEEAVHLALEEAASYL' A
#
# COMPACT_ATOMS: atom_id res chain seq x y z
N MET A 1 1.20 9.07 8.21
CA MET A 1 0.47 9.13 6.93
C MET A 1 0.35 7.70 6.39
N ARG A 2 -0.87 7.27 6.03
CA ARG A 2 -1.15 5.90 5.57
C ARG A 2 -0.91 5.81 4.06
N ILE A 3 -0.22 4.77 3.61
CA ILE A 3 0.19 4.57 2.22
C ILE A 3 -0.25 3.18 1.75
N PHE A 4 -0.96 3.13 0.63
CA PHE A 4 -1.28 1.90 -0.09
C PHE A 4 -0.43 1.84 -1.36
N LEU A 5 0.14 0.67 -1.69
CA LEU A 5 1.00 0.50 -2.87
C LEU A 5 0.30 -0.28 -3.98
N ALA A 6 0.31 0.24 -5.20
CA ALA A 6 -0.18 -0.48 -6.38
C ALA A 6 0.92 -0.53 -7.44
N ASP A 7 1.46 -1.72 -7.70
CA ASP A 7 2.52 -1.94 -8.69
C ASP A 7 2.58 -3.44 -9.06
N ASP A 8 2.71 -3.75 -10.34
CA ASP A 8 2.77 -5.12 -10.89
C ASP A 8 4.17 -5.77 -10.77
N HIS A 9 5.18 -5.02 -10.33
CA HIS A 9 6.56 -5.48 -10.16
C HIS A 9 6.90 -5.74 -8.67
N PRO A 10 7.00 -7.02 -8.23
CA PRO A 10 7.26 -7.35 -6.83
C PRO A 10 8.55 -6.76 -6.24
N LEU A 11 9.59 -6.61 -7.07
CA LEU A 11 10.87 -6.03 -6.66
C LEU A 11 10.73 -4.55 -6.29
N PHE A 12 10.03 -3.78 -7.13
CA PHE A 12 9.83 -2.35 -6.90
C PHE A 12 8.98 -2.12 -5.64
N ARG A 13 7.87 -2.86 -5.51
CA ARG A 13 6.98 -2.80 -4.36
C ARG A 13 7.68 -3.12 -3.04
N SER A 14 8.58 -4.09 -3.05
CA SER A 14 9.41 -4.42 -1.88
C SER A 14 10.37 -3.28 -1.49
N GLY A 15 10.99 -2.64 -2.48
CA GLY A 15 11.85 -1.47 -2.25
C GLY A 15 11.09 -0.29 -1.65
N VAL A 16 9.93 0.04 -2.22
CA VAL A 16 9.08 1.15 -1.73
C VAL A 16 8.54 0.88 -0.32
N ARG A 17 8.11 -0.36 -0.03
CA ARG A 17 7.70 -0.75 1.33
C ARG A 17 8.81 -0.53 2.37
N ASN A 18 10.05 -0.88 2.05
CA ASN A 18 11.17 -0.63 2.94
C ASN A 18 11.40 0.87 3.18
N LEU A 19 11.24 1.70 2.14
CA LEU A 19 11.34 3.15 2.26
C LEU A 19 10.23 3.74 3.15
N ILE A 20 9.00 3.27 3.00
CA ILE A 20 7.85 3.69 3.84
C ILE A 20 8.17 3.45 5.33
N HIS A 21 8.72 2.29 5.67
CA HIS A 21 9.02 1.95 7.07
C HIS A 21 10.29 2.59 7.62
N SER A 22 11.12 3.22 6.78
CA SER A 22 12.46 3.70 7.17
C SER A 22 12.45 4.86 8.19
N THR A 23 11.41 5.71 8.19
CA THR A 23 11.34 6.91 9.04
C THR A 23 10.34 6.79 10.19
N GLY A 24 9.49 5.74 10.20
CA GLY A 24 8.42 5.55 11.18
C GLY A 24 7.27 6.59 11.09
N GLN A 25 7.31 7.52 10.14
CA GLN A 25 6.26 8.55 9.96
C GLN A 25 5.16 8.10 9.00
N LEU A 26 5.47 7.09 8.19
CA LEU A 26 4.58 6.50 7.20
C LEU A 26 4.23 5.07 7.62
N GLU A 27 3.01 4.67 7.29
CA GLU A 27 2.47 3.35 7.58
C GLU A 27 2.00 2.73 6.26
N GLY A 28 2.54 1.57 5.91
CA GLY A 28 2.08 0.79 4.77
C GLY A 28 0.84 -0.02 5.16
N VAL A 29 -0.29 0.24 4.51
CA VAL A 29 -1.59 -0.35 4.91
C VAL A 29 -2.11 -1.42 3.96
N GLY A 30 -1.40 -1.65 2.85
CA GLY A 30 -1.76 -2.67 1.89
C GLY A 30 -0.96 -2.56 0.60
N GLU A 31 -1.06 -3.60 -0.21
CA GLU A 31 -0.46 -3.65 -1.53
C GLU A 31 -1.36 -4.38 -2.54
N ALA A 32 -1.28 -3.97 -3.81
CA ALA A 32 -1.95 -4.61 -4.94
C ALA A 32 -1.01 -4.73 -6.14
N SER A 33 -1.27 -5.75 -6.96
CA SER A 33 -0.53 -6.07 -8.18
C SER A 33 -1.14 -5.49 -9.44
N ASN A 34 -2.37 -4.97 -9.35
CA ASN A 34 -3.13 -4.43 -10.48
C ASN A 34 -4.13 -3.37 -9.98
N GLY A 35 -4.71 -2.62 -10.92
CA GLY A 35 -5.59 -1.49 -10.61
C GLY A 35 -6.94 -1.88 -10.00
N GLU A 36 -7.54 -2.99 -10.43
CA GLU A 36 -8.84 -3.45 -9.92
C GLU A 36 -8.72 -3.88 -8.46
N GLU A 37 -7.71 -4.71 -8.16
CA GLU A 37 -7.35 -5.11 -6.79
C GLU A 37 -7.02 -3.89 -5.93
N ALA A 38 -6.27 -2.92 -6.47
CA ALA A 38 -5.90 -1.71 -5.73
C ALA A 38 -7.12 -0.89 -5.28
N VAL A 39 -8.10 -0.68 -6.17
CA VAL A 39 -9.31 0.06 -5.84
C VAL A 39 -10.13 -0.69 -4.80
N HIS A 40 -10.32 -2.00 -4.98
CA HIS A 40 -11.08 -2.82 -4.05
C HIS A 40 -10.48 -2.81 -2.64
N LEU A 41 -9.19 -3.14 -2.51
CA LEU A 41 -8.50 -3.20 -1.22
C LEU A 41 -8.36 -1.82 -0.57
N ALA A 42 -8.11 -0.76 -1.35
CA ALA A 42 -8.02 0.59 -0.80
C ALA A 42 -9.36 1.08 -0.21
N LEU A 43 -10.49 0.69 -0.80
CA LEU A 43 -11.81 1.00 -0.26
C LEU A 43 -12.11 0.20 1.02
N GLU A 44 -11.74 -1.07 1.08
CA GLU A 44 -11.84 -1.89 2.30
C GLU A 44 -10.99 -1.31 3.44
N GLU A 45 -9.75 -0.91 3.14
CA GLU A 45 -8.84 -0.26 4.08
C GLU A 45 -9.28 1.13 4.53
N ALA A 46 -10.11 1.83 3.73
CA ALA A 46 -10.72 3.09 4.12
C ALA A 46 -11.95 2.87 5.00
N ALA A 47 -12.76 1.84 4.69
CA ALA A 47 -13.98 1.51 5.42
C ALA A 47 -13.73 0.95 6.82
N SER A 48 -12.61 0.26 7.03
CA SER A 48 -12.24 -0.34 8.33
C SER A 48 -12.02 0.68 9.47
N TYR A 49 -12.08 1.98 9.17
CA TYR A 49 -11.87 3.08 10.12
C TYR A 49 -13.11 4.01 10.25
N LEU A 50 -14.23 3.62 9.65
CA LEU A 50 -15.54 4.26 9.82
C LEU A 50 -16.36 3.52 10.88
#